data_AF-A0A6A7BY58-F1
#
_entry.id   AF-A0A6A7BY58-F1
#
_cell.length_a   1.000
_cell.length_b   1.000
_cell.length_c   1.000
_cell.angle_alpha   90.00
_cell.angle_beta   90.00
_cell.angle_gamma   90.00
#
_symmetry.space_group_name_H-M   'P 1'
#
loop_
_entity.id
_entity.type
_entity.pdbx_description
1 polymer ?
#
loop_
_entity_poly.entity_id
_entity_poly.type
_entity_poly.pdbx_seq_one_letter_code
_entity_poly.pdbx_strand_id
1 'polypeptide(L)'
;FNKLTITLLERATENKQSIAEVANMESVVPALVMLWLKASAIGVSVKASQTLLDLLRADQNPPGAMWNRIFNDRNVYNLFFRICAPKTLGNTFAQSRLLAWLPDIAHMNWTTVVSSHCPEVESEYGIKGGGLLDFASLHMIDDQDELMQVNLVEYYIRLLKSNQAALSYLQGNGSHDRILNKYYQGVQWTFLLGPIVEYITTYITLYPNHTDCLKTANTLNKTLCEEFRRANFIHNDQTPYHISILSSLPRKALMRKPWSSSSLSLLTTQVTTPKVLYALAEIFSGDAASPGESSAARALYYKNLSMSPNMWKDIVAHARSVALVDLALAAIAFITAIINAPWPSSAKSPPEDYSARMSPPHGIATPETGTQAILAPPALEFVLPFLLEDDVSFLKLGVMGDERNSAQRVADAKRRALESLATGVQALIQSNDHDTKPYEMILGTITQRLA
;
A
#
# COMPACT_ATOMS: atom_id res chain seq x y z
N PHE A 1 -31.08 -25.24 10.24
CA PHE A 1 -30.35 -26.41 10.77
C PHE A 1 -28.84 -26.15 10.81
N ASN A 2 -28.17 -26.01 9.66
CA ASN A 2 -26.70 -25.89 9.58
C ASN A 2 -26.09 -24.78 10.47
N LYS A 3 -26.69 -23.59 10.56
CA LYS A 3 -26.17 -22.50 11.41
C LYS A 3 -26.14 -22.86 12.90
N LEU A 4 -27.17 -23.54 13.41
CA LEU A 4 -27.24 -23.92 14.82
C LEU A 4 -26.17 -24.97 15.15
N THR A 5 -25.97 -25.94 14.25
CA THR A 5 -24.88 -26.93 14.39
C THR A 5 -23.51 -26.26 14.36
N ILE A 6 -23.27 -25.32 13.45
CA ILE A 6 -22.01 -24.57 13.40
C ILE A 6 -21.78 -23.79 14.71
N THR A 7 -22.81 -23.11 15.24
CA THR A 7 -22.70 -22.39 16.52
C THR A 7 -22.41 -23.32 17.71
N LEU A 8 -22.89 -24.56 17.68
CA LEU A 8 -22.52 -25.56 18.69
C LEU A 8 -21.04 -25.96 18.57
N LEU A 9 -20.53 -26.11 17.34
CA LEU A 9 -19.11 -26.39 17.10
C LEU A 9 -18.21 -25.21 17.51
N GLU A 10 -18.69 -23.98 17.37
CA GLU A 10 -17.98 -22.80 17.89
C GLU A 10 -17.79 -22.85 19.39
N ARG A 11 -18.75 -23.34 20.16
CA ARG A 11 -18.56 -23.49 21.62
C ARG A 11 -17.45 -24.47 21.97
N ALA A 12 -17.14 -25.42 21.09
CA ALA A 12 -16.02 -26.35 21.33
C ALA A 12 -14.67 -25.62 21.34
N THR A 13 -14.55 -24.39 20.80
CA THR A 13 -13.30 -23.63 20.83
C THR A 13 -12.92 -23.15 22.23
N GLU A 14 -13.82 -23.23 23.22
CA GLU A 14 -13.58 -22.83 24.61
C GLU A 14 -12.63 -23.80 25.34
N ASN A 15 -12.56 -25.07 24.93
CA ASN A 15 -11.77 -26.10 25.60
C ASN A 15 -11.06 -27.03 24.61
N LYS A 16 -9.73 -27.18 24.76
CA LYS A 16 -8.92 -28.10 23.94
C LYS A 16 -9.42 -29.55 23.95
N GLN A 17 -9.98 -30.02 25.05
CA GLN A 17 -10.55 -31.38 25.12
C GLN A 17 -11.76 -31.52 24.19
N SER A 18 -12.66 -30.53 24.18
CA SER A 18 -13.82 -30.51 23.28
C SER A 18 -13.40 -30.41 21.81
N ILE A 19 -12.31 -29.68 21.51
CA ILE A 19 -11.74 -29.66 20.15
C ILE A 19 -11.25 -31.04 19.74
N ALA A 20 -10.54 -31.75 20.63
CA ALA A 20 -10.08 -33.11 20.37
C ALA A 20 -11.24 -34.09 20.16
N GLU A 21 -12.32 -33.96 20.94
CA GLU A 21 -13.54 -34.74 20.75
C GLU A 21 -14.17 -34.48 19.38
N VAL A 22 -14.30 -33.20 18.97
CA VAL A 22 -14.81 -32.84 17.64
C VAL A 22 -13.88 -33.37 16.53
N ALA A 23 -12.56 -33.30 16.71
CA ALA A 23 -11.60 -33.82 15.75
C ALA A 23 -11.70 -35.35 15.58
N ASN A 24 -12.05 -36.07 16.64
CA ASN A 24 -12.25 -37.52 16.63
C ASN A 24 -13.61 -37.94 16.04
N MET A 25 -14.57 -37.01 15.88
CA MET A 25 -15.84 -37.31 15.23
C MET A 25 -15.65 -37.46 13.72
N GLU A 26 -15.64 -38.71 13.24
CA GLU A 26 -15.28 -39.04 11.85
C GLU A 26 -16.07 -38.27 10.79
N SER A 27 -17.37 -38.04 11.01
CA SER A 27 -18.26 -37.41 10.03
C SER A 27 -18.31 -35.88 10.12
N VAL A 28 -17.99 -35.29 11.28
CA VAL A 28 -18.25 -33.87 11.55
C VAL A 28 -17.30 -32.96 10.82
N VAL A 29 -15.98 -33.20 10.92
CA VAL A 29 -14.97 -32.35 10.26
C VAL A 29 -15.07 -32.43 8.73
N PRO A 30 -15.18 -33.61 8.07
CA PRO A 30 -15.43 -33.67 6.64
C PRO A 30 -16.73 -32.96 6.22
N ALA A 31 -17.82 -33.11 6.99
CA ALA A 31 -19.08 -32.44 6.69
C ALA A 31 -18.96 -30.92 6.82
N LEU A 32 -18.22 -30.42 7.82
CA LEU A 32 -17.96 -28.99 8.00
C LEU A 32 -17.12 -28.43 6.84
N VAL A 33 -16.07 -29.12 6.41
CA VAL A 33 -15.25 -28.75 5.24
C VAL A 33 -16.08 -28.75 3.96
N MET A 34 -16.89 -29.80 3.73
CA MET A 34 -17.79 -29.84 2.57
C MET A 34 -18.82 -28.73 2.60
N LEU A 35 -19.41 -28.45 3.77
CA LEU A 35 -20.39 -27.38 3.93
C LEU A 35 -19.75 -26.02 3.65
N TRP A 36 -18.56 -25.77 4.18
CA TRP A 36 -17.81 -24.56 3.91
C TRP A 36 -17.53 -24.38 2.41
N LEU A 37 -16.99 -25.40 1.74
CA LEU A 37 -16.58 -25.29 0.34
C LEU A 37 -17.77 -25.26 -0.63
N LYS A 38 -18.85 -26.01 -0.38
CA LYS A 38 -19.97 -26.19 -1.33
C LYS A 38 -21.25 -25.42 -1.01
N ALA A 39 -21.41 -24.82 0.17
CA ALA A 39 -22.67 -24.16 0.50
C ALA A 39 -23.01 -23.03 -0.50
N SER A 40 -24.25 -23.01 -0.98
CA SER A 40 -24.79 -21.92 -1.82
C SER A 40 -25.06 -20.65 -1.00
N ALA A 41 -25.47 -20.80 0.27
CA ALA A 41 -25.72 -19.69 1.17
C ALA A 41 -24.41 -19.13 1.76
N ILE A 42 -24.02 -17.93 1.33
CA ILE A 42 -22.79 -17.24 1.74
C ILE A 42 -22.66 -17.14 3.26
N GLY A 43 -23.74 -16.80 3.97
CA GLY A 43 -23.71 -16.69 5.43
C GLY A 43 -23.44 -18.01 6.15
N VAL A 44 -23.71 -19.16 5.53
CA VAL A 44 -23.37 -20.48 6.09
C VAL A 44 -21.91 -20.81 5.81
N SER A 45 -21.41 -20.55 4.60
CA SER A 45 -20.01 -20.81 4.26
C SER A 45 -19.05 -19.93 5.06
N VAL A 46 -19.36 -18.64 5.23
CA VAL A 46 -18.53 -17.71 6.01
C VAL A 46 -18.47 -18.16 7.47
N LYS A 47 -19.62 -18.52 8.06
CA LYS A 47 -19.67 -18.99 9.44
C LYS A 47 -18.88 -20.29 9.61
N ALA A 48 -19.05 -21.27 8.72
CA ALA A 48 -18.29 -22.51 8.73
C ALA A 48 -16.77 -22.29 8.57
N SER A 49 -16.36 -21.38 7.69
CA SER A 49 -14.96 -20.98 7.50
C SER A 49 -14.37 -20.39 8.78
N GLN A 50 -15.11 -19.48 9.43
CA GLN A 50 -14.67 -18.84 10.66
C GLN A 50 -14.55 -19.85 11.79
N THR A 51 -15.53 -20.74 11.95
CA THR A 51 -15.48 -21.82 12.94
C THR A 51 -14.26 -22.74 12.72
N LEU A 52 -13.94 -23.10 11.48
CA LEU A 52 -12.73 -23.88 11.17
C LEU A 52 -11.45 -23.13 11.58
N LEU A 53 -11.36 -21.83 11.29
CA LEU A 53 -10.22 -21.01 11.71
C LEU A 53 -10.11 -20.90 13.22
N ASP A 54 -11.22 -20.73 13.93
CA ASP A 54 -11.23 -20.59 15.38
C ASP A 54 -10.86 -21.91 16.08
N LEU A 55 -11.32 -23.05 15.55
CA LEU A 55 -10.91 -24.38 16.02
C LEU A 55 -9.40 -24.61 15.82
N LEU A 56 -8.85 -24.25 14.65
CA LEU A 56 -7.41 -24.35 14.39
C LEU A 56 -6.59 -23.41 15.28
N ARG A 57 -7.04 -22.17 15.46
CA ARG A 57 -6.36 -21.17 16.30
C ARG A 57 -6.32 -21.60 17.76
N ALA A 58 -7.42 -22.14 18.29
CA ALA A 58 -7.47 -22.65 19.66
C ALA A 58 -6.58 -23.91 19.86
N ASP A 59 -6.28 -24.65 18.79
CA ASP A 59 -5.48 -25.88 18.79
C ASP A 59 -4.05 -25.71 18.26
N GLN A 60 -3.55 -24.48 18.16
CA GLN A 60 -2.29 -24.14 17.46
C GLN A 60 -1.00 -24.42 18.24
N ASN A 61 -1.02 -24.39 19.59
CA ASN A 61 0.19 -24.41 20.41
C ASN A 61 0.17 -25.52 21.48
N PRO A 62 0.90 -26.65 21.25
CA PRO A 62 1.38 -27.13 19.94
C PRO A 62 0.21 -27.54 19.01
N PRO A 63 0.43 -27.75 17.69
CA PRO A 63 -0.61 -28.23 16.78
C PRO A 63 -1.22 -29.54 17.28
N GLY A 64 -2.51 -29.52 17.59
CA GLY A 64 -3.21 -30.63 18.21
C GLY A 64 -4.02 -31.50 17.25
N ALA A 65 -5.08 -32.10 17.79
CA ALA A 65 -5.90 -33.08 17.09
C ALA A 65 -6.64 -32.49 15.87
N MET A 66 -7.04 -31.22 15.91
CA MET A 66 -7.75 -30.59 14.79
C MET A 66 -6.83 -30.35 13.60
N TRP A 67 -5.59 -29.91 13.86
CA TRP A 67 -4.57 -29.76 12.81
C TRP A 67 -4.29 -31.10 12.13
N ASN A 68 -4.11 -32.16 12.93
CA ASN A 68 -3.94 -33.51 12.41
C ASN A 68 -5.16 -33.98 11.61
N ARG A 69 -6.38 -33.70 12.08
CA ARG A 69 -7.60 -34.09 11.39
C ARG A 69 -7.77 -33.39 10.05
N ILE A 70 -7.32 -32.15 9.90
CA ILE A 70 -7.48 -31.39 8.65
C ILE A 70 -6.38 -31.69 7.64
N PHE A 71 -5.13 -31.80 8.09
CA PHE A 71 -3.97 -31.94 7.20
C PHE A 71 -3.47 -33.38 7.04
N ASN A 72 -3.52 -34.20 8.10
CA ASN A 72 -2.98 -35.57 8.10
C ASN A 72 -4.05 -36.64 7.81
N ASP A 73 -5.34 -36.35 7.97
CA ASP A 73 -6.39 -37.29 7.56
C ASP A 73 -6.61 -37.22 6.04
N ARG A 74 -6.26 -38.30 5.34
CA ARG A 74 -6.46 -38.47 3.89
C ARG A 74 -7.87 -38.11 3.43
N ASN A 75 -8.91 -38.51 4.17
CA ASN A 75 -10.30 -38.29 3.77
C ASN A 75 -10.68 -36.83 3.80
N VAL A 76 -10.21 -36.10 4.82
CA VAL A 76 -10.47 -34.66 4.95
C VAL A 76 -9.59 -33.88 3.97
N TYR A 77 -8.29 -34.19 3.94
CA TYR A 77 -7.32 -33.49 3.11
C TYR A 77 -7.65 -33.60 1.62
N ASN A 78 -8.07 -34.78 1.14
CA ASN A 78 -8.49 -34.99 -0.25
C ASN A 78 -9.73 -34.17 -0.65
N LEU A 79 -10.55 -33.70 0.30
CA LEU A 79 -11.69 -32.84 -0.03
C LEU A 79 -11.24 -31.52 -0.65
N PHE A 80 -10.12 -30.93 -0.19
CA PHE A 80 -9.62 -29.68 -0.74
C PHE A 80 -9.30 -29.81 -2.22
N PHE A 81 -8.57 -30.87 -2.58
CA PHE A 81 -8.18 -31.12 -3.97
C PHE A 81 -9.38 -31.48 -4.82
N ARG A 82 -10.20 -32.43 -4.38
CA ARG A 82 -11.36 -32.92 -5.16
C ARG A 82 -12.40 -31.84 -5.41
N ILE A 83 -12.65 -30.96 -4.42
CA ILE A 83 -13.68 -29.92 -4.51
C ILE A 83 -13.15 -28.66 -5.22
N CYS A 84 -11.85 -28.36 -5.15
CA CYS A 84 -11.29 -27.16 -5.76
C CYS A 84 -10.57 -27.42 -7.09
N ALA A 85 -10.49 -28.67 -7.57
CA ALA A 85 -9.85 -28.98 -8.84
C ALA A 85 -10.47 -28.21 -10.03
N PRO A 86 -9.66 -27.78 -11.02
CA PRO A 86 -10.11 -26.93 -12.13
C PRO A 86 -11.12 -27.62 -13.07
N LYS A 87 -11.15 -28.95 -13.12
CA LYS A 87 -11.98 -29.72 -14.06
C LYS A 87 -13.46 -29.83 -13.67
N THR A 88 -13.85 -29.39 -12.48
CA THR A 88 -15.25 -29.51 -12.01
C THR A 88 -15.99 -28.18 -12.19
N LEU A 89 -16.98 -28.18 -13.09
CA LEU A 89 -17.85 -27.03 -13.37
C LEU A 89 -18.49 -26.50 -12.07
N GLY A 90 -18.36 -25.19 -11.81
CA GLY A 90 -18.98 -24.51 -10.67
C GLY A 90 -18.13 -24.39 -9.40
N ASN A 91 -16.84 -24.79 -9.45
CA ASN A 91 -15.95 -24.75 -8.29
C ASN A 91 -15.36 -23.37 -7.95
N THR A 92 -15.60 -22.34 -8.77
CA THR A 92 -15.07 -20.98 -8.58
C THR A 92 -15.28 -20.46 -7.15
N PHE A 93 -16.45 -20.74 -6.55
CA PHE A 93 -16.73 -20.39 -5.15
C PHE A 93 -15.87 -21.17 -4.15
N ALA A 94 -15.67 -22.46 -4.37
CA ALA A 94 -14.84 -23.29 -3.48
C ALA A 94 -13.36 -22.88 -3.57
N GLN A 95 -12.87 -22.63 -4.79
CA GLN A 95 -11.52 -22.13 -5.04
C GLN A 95 -11.30 -20.77 -4.40
N SER A 96 -12.20 -19.80 -4.63
CA SER A 96 -12.17 -18.48 -3.99
C SER A 96 -12.16 -18.59 -2.46
N ARG A 97 -12.98 -19.46 -1.88
CA ARG A 97 -13.02 -19.69 -0.43
C ARG A 97 -11.70 -20.24 0.09
N LEU A 98 -11.11 -21.22 -0.60
CA LEU A 98 -9.83 -21.80 -0.21
C LEU A 98 -8.70 -20.76 -0.26
N LEU A 99 -8.64 -19.96 -1.34
CA LEU A 99 -7.70 -18.84 -1.48
C LEU A 99 -7.88 -17.78 -0.37
N ALA A 100 -9.11 -17.52 0.06
CA ALA A 100 -9.37 -16.58 1.13
C ALA A 100 -9.01 -17.13 2.53
N TRP A 101 -8.94 -18.44 2.70
CA TRP A 101 -8.72 -19.09 4.00
C TRP A 101 -7.25 -19.43 4.26
N LEU A 102 -6.52 -19.86 3.23
CA LEU A 102 -5.13 -20.30 3.35
C LEU A 102 -4.17 -19.26 3.95
N PRO A 103 -4.20 -17.96 3.59
CA PRO A 103 -3.30 -16.97 4.16
C PRO A 103 -3.44 -16.84 5.69
N ASP A 104 -4.65 -17.01 6.23
CA ASP A 104 -4.88 -16.91 7.67
C ASP A 104 -4.28 -18.10 8.41
N ILE A 105 -4.23 -19.27 7.77
CA ILE A 105 -3.57 -20.47 8.33
C ILE A 105 -2.08 -20.39 8.15
N ALA A 106 -1.60 -19.90 7.02
CA ALA A 106 -0.19 -19.68 6.77
C ALA A 106 0.42 -18.72 7.81
N HIS A 107 -0.38 -17.75 8.29
CA HIS A 107 -0.04 -16.91 9.43
C HIS A 107 0.02 -17.69 10.75
N MET A 108 -0.86 -18.66 10.97
CA MET A 108 -0.86 -19.50 12.17
C MET A 108 0.31 -20.51 12.18
N ASN A 109 0.46 -21.28 11.11
CA ASN A 109 1.49 -22.30 11.00
C ASN A 109 1.93 -22.49 9.54
N TRP A 110 2.96 -21.74 9.17
CA TRP A 110 3.54 -21.78 7.83
C TRP A 110 4.08 -23.16 7.44
N THR A 111 4.77 -23.86 8.36
CA THR A 111 5.44 -25.13 8.05
C THR A 111 4.43 -26.21 7.72
N THR A 112 3.30 -26.27 8.43
CA THR A 112 2.22 -27.22 8.12
C THR A 112 1.61 -26.94 6.76
N VAL A 113 1.38 -25.69 6.36
CA VAL A 113 0.69 -25.42 5.08
C VAL A 113 1.57 -25.70 3.86
N VAL A 114 2.88 -25.51 3.97
CA VAL A 114 3.85 -25.76 2.88
C VAL A 114 4.25 -27.23 2.78
N SER A 115 4.21 -27.96 3.89
CA SER A 115 4.68 -29.36 3.92
C SER A 115 3.70 -30.30 3.23
N SER A 116 4.24 -31.33 2.59
CA SER A 116 3.47 -32.48 2.10
C SER A 116 2.97 -33.33 3.28
N HIS A 117 1.68 -33.66 3.29
CA HIS A 117 1.08 -34.52 4.31
C HIS A 117 0.59 -35.86 3.74
N CYS A 118 0.04 -35.82 2.53
CA CYS A 118 -0.48 -37.00 1.84
C CYS A 118 0.06 -37.05 0.41
N PRO A 119 1.30 -37.55 0.19
CA PRO A 119 1.94 -37.56 -1.12
C PRO A 119 1.13 -38.29 -2.20
N GLU A 120 0.41 -39.36 -1.81
CA GLU A 120 -0.48 -40.10 -2.72
C GLU A 120 -1.55 -39.18 -3.33
N VAL A 121 -2.27 -38.45 -2.47
CA VAL A 121 -3.31 -37.49 -2.91
C VAL A 121 -2.69 -36.38 -3.73
N GLU A 122 -1.59 -35.79 -3.27
CA GLU A 122 -0.91 -34.69 -3.95
C GLU A 122 -0.42 -35.07 -5.35
N SER A 123 0.07 -36.30 -5.51
CA SER A 123 0.55 -36.83 -6.79
C SER A 123 -0.56 -36.99 -7.84
N GLU A 124 -1.80 -37.28 -7.42
CA GLU A 124 -2.97 -37.34 -8.33
C GLU A 124 -3.26 -36.00 -9.00
N TYR A 125 -2.84 -34.89 -8.38
CA TYR A 125 -3.00 -33.53 -8.89
C TYR A 125 -1.67 -32.92 -9.39
N GLY A 126 -0.62 -33.74 -9.52
CA GLY A 126 0.66 -33.33 -10.12
C GLY A 126 1.62 -32.57 -9.19
N ILE A 127 1.38 -32.59 -7.87
CA ILE A 127 2.17 -31.85 -6.89
C ILE A 127 3.33 -32.72 -6.40
N LYS A 128 4.50 -32.10 -6.25
CA LYS A 128 5.74 -32.77 -5.81
C LYS A 128 6.27 -32.15 -4.51
N GLY A 129 5.51 -32.32 -3.43
CA GLY A 129 6.02 -32.10 -2.08
C GLY A 129 5.72 -30.74 -1.43
N GLY A 130 4.98 -29.83 -2.08
CA GLY A 130 4.60 -28.53 -1.48
C GLY A 130 3.15 -28.43 -0.98
N GLY A 131 2.48 -29.58 -0.81
CA GLY A 131 1.23 -29.67 -0.09
C GLY A 131 0.07 -28.87 -0.68
N LEU A 132 -0.81 -28.41 0.22
CA LEU A 132 -2.02 -27.67 -0.13
C LEU A 132 -1.70 -26.25 -0.66
N LEU A 133 -0.60 -25.65 -0.20
CA LEU A 133 -0.17 -24.33 -0.68
C LEU A 133 0.19 -24.37 -2.17
N ASP A 134 0.98 -25.36 -2.60
CA ASP A 134 1.36 -25.55 -4.00
C ASP A 134 0.14 -25.81 -4.88
N PHE A 135 -0.77 -26.64 -4.40
CA PHE A 135 -2.03 -26.87 -5.10
C PHE A 135 -2.76 -25.56 -5.38
N ALA A 136 -3.04 -24.78 -4.34
CA ALA A 136 -3.81 -23.54 -4.46
C ALA A 136 -3.08 -22.48 -5.29
N SER A 137 -1.75 -22.42 -5.18
CA SER A 137 -0.93 -21.37 -5.81
C SER A 137 -0.62 -21.65 -7.28
N LEU A 138 -0.50 -22.92 -7.68
CA LEU A 138 0.06 -23.32 -8.99
C LEU A 138 -0.87 -24.20 -9.84
N HIS A 139 -1.71 -25.03 -9.22
CA HIS A 139 -2.42 -26.10 -9.93
C HIS A 139 -3.96 -26.00 -9.87
N MET A 140 -4.49 -25.21 -8.95
CA MET A 140 -5.92 -25.12 -8.69
C MET A 140 -6.65 -24.26 -9.74
N ILE A 141 -5.99 -23.22 -10.24
CA ILE A 141 -6.61 -22.18 -11.08
C ILE A 141 -6.10 -22.30 -12.50
N ASP A 142 -7.02 -22.27 -13.46
CA ASP A 142 -6.69 -22.18 -14.88
C ASP A 142 -6.18 -20.77 -15.20
N ASP A 143 -5.13 -20.68 -16.01
CA ASP A 143 -4.59 -19.40 -16.48
C ASP A 143 -5.54 -18.66 -17.43
N GLN A 144 -6.54 -19.36 -17.99
CA GLN A 144 -7.60 -18.75 -18.80
C GLN A 144 -8.77 -18.17 -17.98
N ASP A 145 -8.91 -18.52 -16.69
CA ASP A 145 -9.98 -17.97 -15.85
C ASP A 145 -9.56 -16.63 -15.24
N GLU A 146 -9.85 -15.57 -16.00
CA GLU A 146 -9.56 -14.19 -15.66
C GLU A 146 -10.05 -13.74 -14.28
N LEU A 147 -11.26 -14.16 -13.88
CA LEU A 147 -11.83 -13.78 -12.58
C LEU A 147 -11.12 -14.52 -11.44
N MET A 148 -10.75 -15.78 -11.65
CA MET A 148 -9.96 -16.51 -10.67
C MET A 148 -8.52 -16.03 -10.58
N GLN A 149 -7.95 -15.49 -11.65
CA GLN A 149 -6.65 -14.82 -11.61
C GLN A 149 -6.67 -13.58 -10.71
N VAL A 150 -7.78 -12.83 -10.64
CA VAL A 150 -7.94 -11.73 -9.67
C VAL A 150 -7.85 -12.27 -8.24
N ASN A 151 -8.64 -13.31 -7.91
CA ASN A 151 -8.62 -13.95 -6.59
C ASN A 151 -7.23 -14.51 -6.25
N LEU A 152 -6.50 -15.02 -7.24
CA LEU A 152 -5.15 -15.55 -7.06
C LEU A 152 -4.16 -14.44 -6.67
N VAL A 153 -4.23 -13.29 -7.34
CA VAL A 153 -3.38 -12.14 -7.01
C VAL A 153 -3.70 -11.60 -5.62
N GLU A 154 -4.99 -11.46 -5.27
CA GLU A 154 -5.42 -11.08 -3.92
C GLU A 154 -4.92 -12.07 -2.85
N TYR A 155 -4.97 -13.36 -3.14
CA TYR A 155 -4.39 -14.40 -2.31
C TYR A 155 -2.89 -14.18 -2.09
N TYR A 156 -2.11 -13.92 -3.16
CA TYR A 156 -0.68 -13.65 -3.02
C TYR A 156 -0.39 -12.38 -2.21
N ILE A 157 -1.21 -11.32 -2.33
CA ILE A 157 -1.11 -10.11 -1.49
C ILE A 157 -1.27 -10.47 -0.01
N ARG A 158 -2.31 -11.24 0.33
CA ARG A 158 -2.56 -11.68 1.70
C ARG A 158 -1.45 -12.60 2.20
N LEU A 159 -0.93 -13.48 1.34
CA LEU A 159 0.18 -14.37 1.68
C LEU A 159 1.45 -13.58 2.00
N LEU A 160 1.79 -12.55 1.20
CA LEU A 160 2.93 -11.67 1.48
C LEU A 160 2.81 -10.94 2.82
N LYS A 161 1.60 -10.52 3.19
CA LYS A 161 1.31 -9.89 4.49
C LYS A 161 1.35 -10.88 5.65
N SER A 162 1.14 -12.17 5.40
CA SER A 162 1.02 -13.20 6.44
C SER A 162 2.34 -13.65 7.04
N ASN A 163 3.39 -13.81 6.21
CA ASN A 163 4.68 -14.37 6.62
C ASN A 163 5.81 -13.91 5.69
N GLN A 164 7.00 -13.63 6.24
CA GLN A 164 8.19 -13.26 5.45
C GLN A 164 8.66 -14.38 4.51
N ALA A 165 8.48 -15.65 4.90
CA ALA A 165 8.83 -16.81 4.08
C ALA A 165 7.96 -16.93 2.81
N ALA A 166 6.81 -16.27 2.78
CA ALA A 166 5.93 -16.25 1.61
C ALA A 166 6.60 -15.62 0.39
N LEU A 167 7.45 -14.59 0.58
CA LEU A 167 8.16 -13.98 -0.53
C LEU A 167 9.11 -14.99 -1.20
N SER A 168 9.91 -15.69 -0.40
CA SER A 168 10.84 -16.71 -0.90
C SER A 168 10.11 -17.84 -1.61
N TYR A 169 8.94 -18.23 -1.11
CA TYR A 169 8.07 -19.20 -1.78
C TYR A 169 7.57 -18.71 -3.14
N LEU A 170 7.02 -17.49 -3.21
CA LEU A 170 6.50 -16.90 -4.45
C LEU A 170 7.58 -16.61 -5.49
N GLN A 171 8.81 -16.35 -5.05
CA GLN A 171 9.98 -16.24 -5.93
C GLN A 171 10.42 -17.62 -6.41
N GLY A 172 10.54 -18.59 -5.51
CA GLY A 172 10.99 -19.94 -5.82
C GLY A 172 10.08 -20.66 -6.83
N ASN A 173 8.79 -20.38 -6.81
CA ASN A 173 7.84 -20.95 -7.76
C ASN A 173 7.57 -20.08 -9.01
N GLY A 174 8.26 -18.94 -9.15
CA GLY A 174 8.14 -18.03 -10.30
C GLY A 174 6.84 -17.21 -10.35
N SER A 175 5.97 -17.29 -9.33
CA SER A 175 4.71 -16.53 -9.30
C SER A 175 4.95 -15.02 -9.22
N HIS A 176 5.96 -14.61 -8.44
CA HIS A 176 6.36 -13.21 -8.31
C HIS A 176 6.73 -12.59 -9.67
N ASP A 177 7.62 -13.25 -10.41
CA ASP A 177 8.06 -12.80 -11.73
C ASP A 177 6.92 -12.82 -12.74
N ARG A 178 6.02 -13.82 -12.66
CA ARG A 178 4.84 -13.89 -13.51
C ARG A 178 3.95 -12.66 -13.36
N ILE A 179 3.70 -12.20 -12.14
CA ILE A 179 2.89 -11.00 -11.87
C ILE A 179 3.58 -9.74 -12.38
N LEU A 180 4.89 -9.60 -12.12
CA LEU A 180 5.67 -8.46 -12.61
C LEU A 180 5.69 -8.40 -14.14
N ASN A 181 5.90 -9.54 -14.80
CA ASN A 181 5.90 -9.64 -16.26
C ASN A 181 4.55 -9.29 -16.86
N LYS A 182 3.44 -9.69 -16.22
CA LYS A 182 2.08 -9.27 -16.64
C LYS A 182 1.94 -7.74 -16.61
N TYR A 183 2.50 -7.07 -15.60
CA TYR A 183 2.52 -5.61 -15.55
C TYR A 183 3.39 -5.00 -16.66
N TYR A 184 4.62 -5.51 -16.85
CA TYR A 184 5.57 -4.96 -17.82
C TYR A 184 5.12 -5.08 -19.27
N GLN A 185 4.39 -6.15 -19.62
CA GLN A 185 3.88 -6.36 -20.97
C GLN A 185 2.70 -5.45 -21.33
N GLY A 186 2.22 -4.63 -20.37
CA GLY A 186 0.98 -3.90 -20.49
C GLY A 186 -0.18 -4.87 -20.30
N VAL A 187 -0.81 -4.82 -19.12
CA VAL A 187 -1.94 -5.71 -18.82
C VAL A 187 -3.05 -5.41 -19.84
N GLN A 188 -3.28 -6.33 -20.79
CA GLN A 188 -4.38 -6.22 -21.77
C GLN A 188 -5.75 -6.17 -21.07
N TRP A 189 -5.79 -6.69 -19.85
CA TRP A 189 -6.96 -6.91 -19.02
C TRP A 189 -7.10 -5.81 -17.96
N THR A 190 -7.99 -4.85 -18.21
CA THR A 190 -8.24 -3.71 -17.30
C THR A 190 -8.59 -4.13 -15.87
N PHE A 191 -9.25 -5.28 -15.68
CA PHE A 191 -9.67 -5.78 -14.36
C PHE A 191 -8.53 -6.38 -13.52
N LEU A 192 -7.45 -6.88 -14.13
CA LEU A 192 -6.29 -7.42 -13.41
C LEU A 192 -5.31 -6.33 -12.96
N LEU A 193 -5.35 -5.16 -13.60
CA LEU A 193 -4.39 -4.09 -13.32
C LEU A 193 -4.44 -3.65 -11.85
N GLY A 194 -5.63 -3.48 -11.28
CA GLY A 194 -5.80 -3.07 -9.88
C GLY A 194 -5.14 -4.03 -8.88
N PRO A 195 -5.51 -5.32 -8.88
CA PRO A 195 -4.88 -6.33 -8.02
C PRO A 195 -3.36 -6.45 -8.23
N ILE A 196 -2.89 -6.41 -9.48
CA ILE A 196 -1.44 -6.49 -9.78
C ILE A 196 -0.71 -5.28 -9.18
N VAL A 197 -1.27 -4.08 -9.33
CA VAL A 197 -0.71 -2.86 -8.74
C VAL A 197 -0.68 -2.95 -7.22
N GLU A 198 -1.77 -3.41 -6.59
CA GLU A 198 -1.79 -3.61 -5.14
C GLU A 198 -0.74 -4.63 -4.67
N TYR A 199 -0.53 -5.70 -5.44
CA TYR A 199 0.55 -6.66 -5.18
C TYR A 199 1.93 -6.02 -5.25
N ILE A 200 2.21 -5.25 -6.31
CA ILE A 200 3.49 -4.56 -6.49
C ILE A 200 3.72 -3.56 -5.36
N THR A 201 2.73 -2.72 -5.06
CA THR A 201 2.82 -1.73 -3.97
C THR A 201 3.01 -2.42 -2.61
N THR A 202 2.29 -3.51 -2.33
CA THR A 202 2.45 -4.29 -1.10
C THR A 202 3.85 -4.88 -1.00
N TYR A 203 4.36 -5.47 -2.09
CA TYR A 203 5.71 -6.05 -2.15
C TYR A 203 6.78 -5.00 -1.83
N ILE A 204 6.73 -3.84 -2.50
CA ILE A 204 7.72 -2.78 -2.33
C ILE A 204 7.68 -2.23 -0.89
N THR A 205 6.47 -2.05 -0.35
CA THR A 205 6.28 -1.49 1.01
C THR A 205 6.76 -2.44 2.10
N LEU A 206 6.50 -3.74 1.96
CA LEU A 206 6.90 -4.75 2.95
C LEU A 206 8.39 -5.12 2.86
N TYR A 207 8.98 -5.06 1.66
CA TYR A 207 10.35 -5.53 1.40
C TYR A 207 11.24 -4.46 0.74
N PRO A 208 11.38 -3.25 1.30
CA PRO A 208 12.10 -2.14 0.67
C PRO A 208 13.61 -2.40 0.53
N ASN A 209 14.19 -3.19 1.42
CA ASN A 209 15.63 -3.50 1.45
C ASN A 209 16.00 -4.77 0.66
N HIS A 210 15.03 -5.45 0.05
CA HIS A 210 15.31 -6.66 -0.71
C HIS A 210 16.17 -6.33 -1.95
N THR A 211 17.21 -7.13 -2.21
CA THR A 211 18.20 -6.88 -3.30
C THR A 211 17.55 -6.73 -4.67
N ASP A 212 16.50 -7.51 -4.95
CA ASP A 212 15.77 -7.44 -6.22
C ASP A 212 14.69 -6.37 -6.24
N CYS A 213 14.31 -5.80 -5.08
CA CYS A 213 13.35 -4.69 -5.02
C CYS A 213 13.91 -3.47 -5.76
N LEU A 214 15.20 -3.15 -5.57
CA LEU A 214 15.81 -2.02 -6.28
C LEU A 214 15.90 -2.23 -7.80
N LYS A 215 16.20 -3.46 -8.26
CA LYS A 215 16.21 -3.79 -9.69
C LYS A 215 14.81 -3.66 -10.29
N THR A 216 13.83 -4.24 -9.60
CA THR A 216 12.40 -4.19 -9.95
C THR A 216 11.91 -2.74 -9.98
N ALA A 217 12.26 -1.94 -8.96
CA ALA A 217 11.92 -0.52 -8.88
C ALA A 217 12.49 0.28 -10.06
N ASN A 218 13.72 -0.01 -10.50
CA ASN A 218 14.31 0.65 -11.66
C ASN A 218 13.60 0.27 -12.97
N THR A 219 13.19 -0.99 -13.13
CA THR A 219 12.41 -1.44 -14.29
C THR A 219 11.01 -0.84 -14.28
N LEU A 220 10.32 -0.87 -13.14
CA LEU A 220 9.02 -0.20 -12.96
C LEU A 220 9.11 1.29 -13.27
N ASN A 221 10.15 1.97 -12.79
CA ASN A 221 10.35 3.39 -13.07
C ASN A 221 10.56 3.64 -14.57
N LYS A 222 11.22 2.74 -15.32
CA LYS A 222 11.30 2.82 -16.80
C LYS A 222 9.92 2.70 -17.44
N THR A 223 9.17 1.66 -17.09
CA THR A 223 7.82 1.41 -17.61
C THR A 223 6.89 2.59 -17.31
N LEU A 224 6.91 3.12 -16.09
CA LEU A 224 6.13 4.30 -15.71
C LEU A 224 6.49 5.54 -16.54
N CYS A 225 7.78 5.76 -16.84
CA CYS A 225 8.20 6.86 -17.72
C CYS A 225 7.63 6.71 -19.13
N GLU A 226 7.51 5.49 -19.64
CA GLU A 226 6.93 5.23 -20.96
C GLU A 226 5.42 5.47 -20.95
N GLU A 227 4.73 4.99 -19.90
CA GLU A 227 3.29 5.23 -19.71
C GLU A 227 2.97 6.72 -19.57
N PHE A 228 3.72 7.47 -18.78
CA PHE A 228 3.49 8.90 -18.56
C PHE A 228 3.75 9.76 -19.81
N ARG A 229 4.59 9.30 -20.74
CA ARG A 229 4.83 9.99 -22.02
C ARG A 229 3.69 9.78 -23.03
N ARG A 230 2.84 8.77 -22.83
CA ARG A 230 1.69 8.56 -23.72
C ARG A 230 0.72 9.73 -23.54
N ALA A 231 0.28 10.30 -24.67
CA ALA A 231 -0.65 11.43 -24.66
C ALA A 231 -1.93 11.06 -23.89
N ASN A 232 -2.45 12.01 -23.10
CA ASN A 232 -3.64 11.88 -22.23
C ASN A 232 -3.46 11.11 -20.91
N PHE A 233 -2.24 10.99 -20.37
CA PHE A 233 -2.04 10.43 -19.03
C PHE A 233 -3.00 11.03 -17.97
N ILE A 234 -3.15 12.34 -17.94
CA ILE A 234 -4.00 13.03 -16.94
C ILE A 234 -5.48 12.57 -17.01
N HIS A 235 -5.95 12.11 -18.17
CA HIS A 235 -7.33 11.68 -18.40
C HIS A 235 -7.47 10.16 -18.58
N ASN A 236 -6.40 9.39 -18.36
CA ASN A 236 -6.44 7.93 -18.47
C ASN A 236 -6.97 7.32 -17.15
N ASP A 237 -7.94 6.42 -17.25
CA ASP A 237 -8.50 5.68 -16.11
C ASP A 237 -7.45 4.84 -15.37
N GLN A 238 -6.33 4.51 -16.02
CA GLN A 238 -5.23 3.72 -15.43
C GLN A 238 -4.25 4.55 -14.60
N THR A 239 -4.28 5.88 -14.75
CA THR A 239 -3.36 6.82 -14.08
C THR A 239 -3.28 6.67 -12.57
N PRO A 240 -4.39 6.51 -11.83
CA PRO A 240 -4.35 6.27 -10.39
C PRO A 240 -3.46 5.10 -9.98
N TYR A 241 -3.46 4.01 -10.76
CA TYR A 241 -2.68 2.81 -10.44
C TYR A 241 -1.19 3.07 -10.61
N HIS A 242 -0.80 3.69 -11.72
CA HIS A 242 0.60 4.04 -11.98
C HIS A 242 1.15 5.04 -10.95
N ILE A 243 0.32 6.00 -10.51
CA ILE A 243 0.67 6.95 -9.46
C ILE A 243 0.86 6.25 -8.10
N SER A 244 0.02 5.25 -7.77
CA SER A 244 0.19 4.45 -6.55
C SER A 244 1.49 3.65 -6.54
N ILE A 245 1.88 3.07 -7.69
CA ILE A 245 3.19 2.40 -7.78
C ILE A 245 4.30 3.42 -7.55
N LEU A 246 4.21 4.58 -8.22
CA LEU A 246 5.23 5.62 -8.11
C LEU A 246 5.46 6.08 -6.67
N SER A 247 4.40 6.30 -5.88
CA SER A 247 4.53 6.75 -4.49
C SER A 247 5.12 5.68 -3.56
N SER A 248 4.87 4.40 -3.88
CA SER A 248 5.41 3.27 -3.13
C SER A 248 6.90 2.98 -3.42
N LEU A 249 7.46 3.47 -4.55
CA LEU A 249 8.85 3.18 -4.91
C LEU A 249 9.84 3.77 -3.88
N PRO A 250 10.96 3.07 -3.60
CA PRO A 250 12.05 3.64 -2.81
C PRO A 250 12.55 4.92 -3.47
N ARG A 251 12.72 5.99 -2.70
CA ARG A 251 13.08 7.33 -3.22
C ARG A 251 14.45 7.28 -3.92
N LYS A 252 15.32 6.37 -3.48
CA LYS A 252 16.60 6.05 -4.12
C LYS A 252 16.45 5.58 -5.58
N ALA A 253 15.40 4.83 -5.91
CA ALA A 253 15.14 4.34 -7.28
C ALA A 253 14.57 5.45 -8.20
N LEU A 254 13.97 6.48 -7.62
CA LEU A 254 13.45 7.64 -8.36
C LEU A 254 14.56 8.61 -8.79
N MET A 255 15.74 8.53 -8.17
CA MET A 255 16.89 9.38 -8.45
C MET A 255 17.63 8.95 -9.73
N ARG A 256 17.02 9.19 -10.89
CA ARG A 256 17.61 8.88 -12.20
C ARG A 256 18.40 10.05 -12.80
N LYS A 257 19.43 9.71 -13.59
CA LYS A 257 20.16 10.62 -14.50
C LYS A 257 20.00 10.10 -15.94
N PRO A 258 19.64 10.95 -16.93
CA PRO A 258 19.27 12.37 -16.80
C PRO A 258 17.88 12.57 -16.15
N TRP A 259 17.63 13.74 -15.54
CA TRP A 259 16.34 14.04 -14.88
C TRP A 259 15.16 14.03 -15.85
N SER A 260 15.38 14.41 -17.11
CA SER A 260 14.37 14.33 -18.20
C SER A 260 13.87 12.90 -18.47
N SER A 261 14.59 11.90 -17.99
CA SER A 261 14.20 10.49 -18.04
C SER A 261 13.62 9.99 -16.72
N SER A 262 13.33 10.88 -15.78
CA SER A 262 12.66 10.58 -14.51
C SER A 262 11.14 10.67 -14.69
N SER A 263 10.42 9.72 -14.12
CA SER A 263 8.95 9.72 -14.08
C SER A 263 8.40 10.96 -13.39
N LEU A 264 9.10 11.45 -12.35
CA LEU A 264 8.76 12.68 -11.64
C LEU A 264 8.85 13.93 -12.51
N SER A 265 9.76 13.97 -13.48
CA SER A 265 9.90 15.14 -14.38
C SER A 265 8.72 15.30 -15.34
N LEU A 266 7.98 14.22 -15.58
CA LEU A 266 6.82 14.20 -16.46
C LEU A 266 5.53 14.62 -15.72
N LEU A 267 5.56 14.63 -14.38
CA LEU A 267 4.44 15.08 -13.56
C LEU A 267 4.49 16.61 -13.46
N THR A 268 3.68 17.28 -14.28
CA THR A 268 3.57 18.74 -14.25
C THR A 268 2.67 19.20 -13.10
N THR A 269 3.02 20.31 -12.46
CA THR A 269 2.21 20.96 -11.43
C THR A 269 1.12 21.86 -12.00
N GLN A 270 1.28 22.32 -13.25
CA GLN A 270 0.35 23.26 -13.89
C GLN A 270 -1.01 22.62 -14.20
N VAL A 271 -1.01 21.43 -14.83
CA VAL A 271 -2.22 20.63 -15.08
C VAL A 271 -2.02 19.32 -14.33
N THR A 272 -2.73 19.14 -13.22
CA THR A 272 -2.50 18.02 -12.30
C THR A 272 -3.82 17.47 -11.76
N THR A 273 -3.75 16.31 -11.11
CA THR A 273 -4.88 15.67 -10.44
C THR A 273 -4.62 15.59 -8.93
N PRO A 274 -5.66 15.48 -8.09
CA PRO A 274 -5.48 15.34 -6.64
C PRO A 274 -4.54 14.18 -6.26
N LYS A 275 -4.64 13.04 -6.97
CA LYS A 275 -3.80 11.86 -6.72
C LYS A 275 -2.32 12.12 -7.00
N VAL A 276 -2.00 12.90 -8.05
CA VAL A 276 -0.61 13.28 -8.35
C VAL A 276 -0.05 14.14 -7.23
N LEU A 277 -0.82 15.11 -6.73
CA LEU A 277 -0.38 15.97 -5.61
C LEU A 277 -0.18 15.16 -4.32
N TYR A 278 -1.08 14.24 -3.98
CA TYR A 278 -0.88 13.34 -2.84
C TYR A 278 0.35 12.45 -2.98
N ALA A 279 0.58 11.89 -4.16
CA ALA A 279 1.77 11.07 -4.41
C ALA A 279 3.07 11.89 -4.33
N LEU A 280 3.10 13.11 -4.90
CA LEU A 280 4.26 14.00 -4.76
C LEU A 280 4.48 14.40 -3.30
N ALA A 281 3.41 14.64 -2.55
CA ALA A 281 3.48 14.94 -1.11
C ALA A 281 4.15 13.79 -0.35
N GLU A 282 3.71 12.55 -0.59
CA GLU A 282 4.25 11.34 0.03
C GLU A 282 5.73 11.10 -0.37
N ILE A 283 6.07 11.32 -1.63
CA ILE A 283 7.43 11.13 -2.15
C ILE A 283 8.40 12.13 -1.52
N PHE A 284 8.00 13.40 -1.43
CA PHE A 284 8.86 14.49 -0.94
C PHE A 284 8.90 14.62 0.59
N SER A 285 7.84 14.23 1.31
CA SER A 285 7.89 14.19 2.78
C SER A 285 8.95 13.21 3.25
N GLY A 286 9.03 12.03 2.61
CA GLY A 286 9.87 10.93 3.06
C GLY A 286 9.29 10.22 4.28
N ASP A 287 10.00 9.19 4.75
CA ASP A 287 9.63 8.38 5.91
C ASP A 287 10.64 8.60 7.05
N ALA A 288 10.14 9.01 8.22
CA ALA A 288 10.93 9.22 9.42
C ALA A 288 11.67 7.96 9.89
N ALA A 289 11.13 6.77 9.60
CA ALA A 289 11.70 5.50 10.04
C ALA A 289 13.02 5.16 9.33
N SER A 290 13.27 5.73 8.13
CA SER A 290 14.47 5.47 7.35
C SER A 290 15.19 6.79 6.99
N PRO A 291 16.25 7.17 7.73
CA PRO A 291 16.95 8.43 7.48
C PRO A 291 17.56 8.51 6.07
N GLY A 292 17.94 7.36 5.48
CA GLY A 292 18.41 7.28 4.11
C GLY A 292 17.33 7.57 3.07
N GLU A 293 16.07 7.20 3.33
CA GLU A 293 14.93 7.53 2.47
C GLU A 293 14.51 9.00 2.64
N SER A 294 14.51 9.52 3.87
CA SER A 294 14.22 10.94 4.13
C SER A 294 15.25 11.88 3.49
N SER A 295 16.54 11.51 3.49
CA SER A 295 17.57 12.26 2.76
C SER A 295 17.35 12.20 1.24
N ALA A 296 16.96 11.04 0.70
CA ALA A 296 16.62 10.90 -0.71
C ALA A 296 15.39 11.73 -1.11
N ALA A 297 14.37 11.79 -0.25
CA ALA A 297 13.18 12.61 -0.43
C ALA A 297 13.50 14.10 -0.49
N ARG A 298 14.35 14.60 0.43
CA ARG A 298 14.87 15.97 0.41
C ARG A 298 15.59 16.29 -0.89
N ALA A 299 16.50 15.40 -1.33
CA ALA A 299 17.24 15.58 -2.58
C ALA A 299 16.32 15.60 -3.81
N LEU A 300 15.30 14.73 -3.85
CA LEU A 300 14.28 14.71 -4.91
C LEU A 300 13.47 16.00 -4.94
N TYR A 301 13.03 16.50 -3.78
CA TYR A 301 12.28 17.74 -3.67
C TYR A 301 13.05 18.93 -4.27
N TYR A 302 14.30 19.15 -3.83
CA TYR A 302 15.09 20.28 -4.34
C TYR A 302 15.48 20.12 -5.81
N LYS A 303 15.70 18.88 -6.28
CA LYS A 303 15.95 18.62 -7.69
C LYS A 303 14.71 18.93 -8.54
N ASN A 304 13.52 18.54 -8.08
CA ASN A 304 12.27 18.89 -8.75
C ASN A 304 12.06 20.41 -8.77
N LEU A 305 12.29 21.08 -7.64
CA LEU A 305 12.17 22.53 -7.52
C LEU A 305 13.09 23.28 -8.48
N SER A 306 14.32 22.78 -8.69
CA SER A 306 15.27 23.37 -9.65
C SER A 306 14.83 23.27 -11.11
N MET A 307 13.99 22.29 -11.43
CA MET A 307 13.50 22.03 -12.79
C MET A 307 12.13 22.65 -13.03
N SER A 308 11.35 22.86 -11.95
CA SER A 308 10.00 23.39 -11.95
C SER A 308 9.90 24.61 -11.03
N PRO A 309 10.45 25.78 -11.41
CA PRO A 309 10.53 26.95 -10.54
C PRO A 309 9.14 27.51 -10.17
N ASN A 310 8.13 27.29 -11.02
CA ASN A 310 6.75 27.71 -10.79
C ASN A 310 5.93 26.75 -9.92
N MET A 311 6.52 25.66 -9.40
CA MET A 311 5.81 24.63 -8.63
C MET A 311 4.94 25.22 -7.51
N TRP A 312 5.51 26.09 -6.67
CA TRP A 312 4.77 26.68 -5.54
C TRP A 312 3.70 27.67 -5.99
N LYS A 313 3.92 28.38 -7.09
CA LYS A 313 2.91 29.24 -7.70
C LYS A 313 1.71 28.42 -8.18
N ASP A 314 1.96 27.30 -8.85
CA ASP A 314 0.90 26.40 -9.34
C ASP A 314 0.14 25.75 -8.18
N ILE A 315 0.85 25.26 -7.15
CA ILE A 315 0.23 24.64 -5.97
C ILE A 315 -0.68 25.62 -5.24
N VAL A 316 -0.24 26.87 -5.05
CA VAL A 316 -1.07 27.91 -4.42
C VAL A 316 -2.27 28.27 -5.31
N ALA A 317 -2.11 28.29 -6.63
CA ALA A 317 -3.23 28.50 -7.54
C ALA A 317 -4.29 27.38 -7.42
N HIS A 318 -3.85 26.12 -7.31
CA HIS A 318 -4.74 24.98 -7.07
C HIS A 318 -5.41 25.04 -5.69
N ALA A 319 -4.66 25.41 -4.65
CA ALA A 319 -5.18 25.57 -3.29
C ALA A 319 -6.25 26.66 -3.18
N ARG A 320 -6.20 27.69 -4.05
CA ARG A 320 -7.20 28.75 -4.15
C ARG A 320 -8.46 28.36 -4.94
N SER A 321 -8.41 27.27 -5.70
CA SER A 321 -9.53 26.85 -6.56
C SER A 321 -10.60 26.11 -5.77
N VAL A 322 -11.42 26.83 -5.00
CA VAL A 322 -12.50 26.24 -4.16
C VAL A 322 -13.56 25.51 -4.97
N ALA A 323 -13.74 25.87 -6.25
CA ALA A 323 -14.62 25.14 -7.16
C ALA A 323 -14.17 23.68 -7.36
N LEU A 324 -12.87 23.40 -7.24
CA LEU A 324 -12.29 22.06 -7.34
C LEU A 324 -11.78 21.61 -5.97
N VAL A 325 -12.72 21.30 -5.07
CA VAL A 325 -12.48 20.99 -3.66
C VAL A 325 -11.38 19.96 -3.44
N ASP A 326 -11.44 18.82 -4.14
CA ASP A 326 -10.47 17.73 -3.95
C ASP A 326 -9.06 18.14 -4.41
N LEU A 327 -8.96 18.99 -5.43
CA LEU A 327 -7.69 19.52 -5.91
C LEU A 327 -7.11 20.55 -4.94
N ALA A 328 -7.96 21.43 -4.40
CA ALA A 328 -7.57 22.40 -3.39
C ALA A 328 -7.11 21.71 -2.09
N LEU A 329 -7.84 20.69 -1.63
CA LEU A 329 -7.46 19.89 -0.45
C LEU A 329 -6.16 19.11 -0.67
N ALA A 330 -5.95 18.56 -1.86
CA ALA A 330 -4.70 17.87 -2.18
C ALA A 330 -3.50 18.84 -2.25
N ALA A 331 -3.69 20.05 -2.76
CA ALA A 331 -2.66 21.09 -2.77
C ALA A 331 -2.29 21.57 -1.35
N ILE A 332 -3.29 21.74 -0.48
CA ILE A 332 -3.05 22.09 0.93
C ILE A 332 -2.37 20.92 1.66
N ALA A 333 -2.81 19.68 1.42
CA ALA A 333 -2.15 18.51 1.99
C ALA A 333 -0.70 18.38 1.54
N PHE A 334 -0.38 18.74 0.30
CA PHE A 334 0.99 18.83 -0.19
C PHE A 334 1.80 19.86 0.61
N ILE A 335 1.26 21.08 0.80
CA ILE A 335 1.91 22.11 1.63
C ILE A 335 2.18 21.57 3.04
N THR A 336 1.18 20.98 3.69
CA THR A 336 1.29 20.41 5.04
C THR A 336 2.32 19.28 5.11
N ALA A 337 2.37 18.40 4.11
CA ALA A 337 3.32 17.29 4.08
C ALA A 337 4.77 17.77 4.00
N ILE A 338 5.04 18.85 3.24
CA ILE A 338 6.37 19.45 3.18
C ILE A 338 6.71 20.17 4.49
N ILE A 339 5.77 20.90 5.10
CA ILE A 339 5.99 21.56 6.42
C ILE A 339 6.47 20.54 7.46
N ASN A 340 5.80 19.38 7.50
CA ASN A 340 6.03 18.30 8.46
C ASN A 340 7.09 17.28 8.03
N ALA A 341 7.82 17.53 6.93
CA ALA A 341 8.76 16.56 6.39
C ALA A 341 9.94 16.28 7.35
N PRO A 342 10.16 15.02 7.78
CA PRO A 342 11.21 14.64 8.74
C PRO A 342 12.59 14.53 8.08
N TRP A 343 13.01 15.57 7.34
CA TRP A 343 14.30 15.56 6.65
C TRP A 343 15.47 15.60 7.64
N PRO A 344 16.54 14.81 7.41
CA PRO A 344 17.70 14.82 8.28
C PRO A 344 18.52 16.10 8.12
N SER A 345 18.93 16.69 9.25
CA SER A 345 19.95 17.73 9.32
C SER A 345 21.26 17.24 8.70
N SER A 346 21.95 18.11 7.96
CA SER A 346 23.14 17.78 7.16
C SER A 346 24.31 17.22 7.97
N ALA A 347 24.25 17.32 9.31
CA ALA A 347 25.27 16.85 10.25
C ALA A 347 25.40 15.32 10.35
N LYS A 348 24.41 14.53 9.89
CA LYS A 348 24.51 13.07 9.82
C LYS A 348 24.76 12.64 8.38
N SER A 349 26.03 12.52 8.02
CA SER A 349 26.49 12.10 6.70
C SER A 349 25.76 10.82 6.23
N PRO A 350 25.26 10.77 4.98
CA PRO A 350 24.89 9.50 4.37
C PRO A 350 26.15 8.66 4.15
N PRO A 351 26.05 7.31 4.16
CA PRO A 351 27.19 6.43 3.89
C PRO A 351 27.89 6.79 2.56
N GLU A 352 29.21 6.68 2.56
CA GLU A 352 30.17 7.34 1.64
C GLU A 352 29.95 7.06 0.14
N ASP A 353 29.30 5.95 -0.25
CA ASP A 353 29.06 5.58 -1.65
C ASP A 353 27.94 6.39 -2.36
N TYR A 354 27.17 7.22 -1.63
CA TYR A 354 25.90 7.78 -2.10
C TYR A 354 25.85 9.32 -2.21
N SER A 355 26.87 10.02 -1.70
CA SER A 355 26.93 11.49 -1.56
C SER A 355 26.81 12.25 -2.89
N ALA A 356 27.45 11.76 -3.96
CA ALA A 356 27.48 12.44 -5.26
C ALA A 356 26.17 12.32 -6.08
N ARG A 357 25.30 11.34 -5.78
CA ARG A 357 24.00 11.17 -6.45
C ARG A 357 22.88 11.95 -5.78
N MET A 358 22.98 12.15 -4.45
CA MET A 358 21.97 12.77 -3.59
C MET A 358 22.25 14.22 -3.23
N SER A 359 23.39 14.78 -3.66
CA SER A 359 23.70 16.19 -3.41
C SER A 359 22.63 17.11 -4.01
N PRO A 360 22.06 18.04 -3.23
CA PRO A 360 21.11 19.02 -3.76
C PRO A 360 21.76 19.89 -4.85
N PRO A 361 20.97 20.44 -5.79
CA PRO A 361 21.50 21.30 -6.84
C PRO A 361 22.16 22.55 -6.25
N HIS A 362 23.35 22.91 -6.77
CA HIS A 362 24.24 23.94 -6.20
C HIS A 362 23.77 25.40 -6.43
N GLY A 363 22.53 25.61 -6.86
CA GLY A 363 21.99 26.93 -7.22
C GLY A 363 20.80 27.40 -6.38
N ILE A 364 20.29 26.59 -5.45
CA ILE A 364 19.14 26.92 -4.61
C ILE A 364 19.54 26.72 -3.15
N ALA A 365 19.13 27.63 -2.27
CA ALA A 365 19.28 27.43 -0.83
C ALA A 365 18.54 26.15 -0.43
N THR A 366 19.23 25.22 0.21
CA THR A 366 18.66 23.92 0.58
C THR A 366 18.57 23.78 2.11
N PRO A 367 17.59 24.44 2.76
CA PRO A 367 17.35 24.27 4.18
C PRO A 367 17.26 22.82 4.64
N GLU A 368 17.54 22.62 5.92
CA GLU A 368 17.68 21.29 6.53
C GLU A 368 16.33 20.64 6.82
N THR A 369 15.35 21.44 7.22
CA THR A 369 14.00 20.97 7.59
C THR A 369 12.96 21.41 6.56
N GLY A 370 11.87 20.66 6.49
CA GLY A 370 10.72 21.00 5.65
C GLY A 370 10.10 22.35 6.00
N THR A 371 9.99 22.66 7.29
CA THR A 371 9.54 23.97 7.79
C THR A 371 10.42 25.11 7.29
N GLN A 372 11.75 25.00 7.38
CA GLN A 372 12.66 26.02 6.86
C GLN A 372 12.58 26.14 5.33
N ALA A 373 12.29 25.04 4.61
CA ALA A 373 12.14 25.06 3.17
C ALA A 373 10.92 25.84 2.69
N ILE A 374 9.84 25.86 3.49
CA ILE A 374 8.67 26.72 3.24
C ILE A 374 8.97 28.19 3.54
N LEU A 375 9.85 28.45 4.52
CA LEU A 375 10.28 29.80 4.90
C LEU A 375 11.45 30.35 4.05
N ALA A 376 11.93 29.59 3.07
CA ALA A 376 12.96 30.02 2.13
C ALA A 376 12.38 30.24 0.71
N PRO A 377 12.98 31.13 -0.11
CA PRO A 377 12.62 31.24 -1.51
C PRO A 377 12.85 29.91 -2.26
N PRO A 378 11.97 29.53 -3.21
CA PRO A 378 10.82 30.29 -3.72
C PRO A 378 9.49 30.04 -2.98
N ALA A 379 9.44 29.11 -2.03
CA ALA A 379 8.19 28.76 -1.34
C ALA A 379 7.63 29.94 -0.52
N LEU A 380 8.51 30.68 0.15
CA LEU A 380 8.19 31.84 0.97
C LEU A 380 7.32 32.87 0.22
N GLU A 381 7.58 33.08 -1.07
CA GLU A 381 6.91 34.10 -1.89
C GLU A 381 5.44 33.79 -2.17
N PHE A 382 5.07 32.51 -2.16
CA PHE A 382 3.73 32.06 -2.55
C PHE A 382 2.95 31.46 -1.37
N VAL A 383 3.59 30.60 -0.58
CA VAL A 383 2.92 29.80 0.45
C VAL A 383 2.57 30.64 1.67
N LEU A 384 3.51 31.44 2.19
CA LEU A 384 3.27 32.23 3.40
C LEU A 384 2.17 33.29 3.19
N PRO A 385 2.16 34.08 2.09
CA PRO A 385 1.06 35.00 1.81
C PRO A 385 -0.30 34.29 1.68
N PHE A 386 -0.32 33.12 1.03
CA PHE A 386 -1.55 32.32 0.91
C PHE A 386 -2.08 31.86 2.27
N LEU A 387 -1.22 31.33 3.15
CA LEU A 387 -1.61 30.86 4.47
C LEU A 387 -2.10 31.99 5.39
N LEU A 388 -1.56 33.21 5.24
CA LEU A 388 -1.91 34.38 6.04
C LEU A 388 -3.08 35.22 5.46
N GLU A 389 -3.54 34.93 4.25
CA GLU A 389 -4.68 35.60 3.60
C GLU A 389 -5.98 35.34 4.40
N ASP A 390 -6.92 36.29 4.45
CA ASP A 390 -8.18 36.10 5.19
C ASP A 390 -9.09 35.08 4.49
N ASP A 391 -9.75 34.19 5.25
CA ASP A 391 -10.65 33.15 4.69
C ASP A 391 -11.97 33.71 4.13
N VAL A 392 -12.21 35.01 4.31
CA VAL A 392 -13.42 35.72 3.88
C VAL A 392 -13.56 35.78 2.35
N SER A 393 -12.45 35.67 1.61
CA SER A 393 -12.45 35.59 0.14
C SER A 393 -13.10 34.29 -0.37
N PHE A 394 -13.05 33.20 0.38
CA PHE A 394 -13.68 31.92 0.02
C PHE A 394 -15.18 31.86 0.38
N LEU A 395 -15.57 32.51 1.48
CA LEU A 395 -16.98 32.56 1.93
C LEU A 395 -17.87 33.44 1.04
N LYS A 396 -17.31 34.46 0.37
CA LYS A 396 -18.06 35.34 -0.55
C LYS A 396 -18.48 34.66 -1.86
N LEU A 397 -17.88 33.51 -2.20
CA LEU A 397 -18.21 32.74 -3.40
C LEU A 397 -19.35 31.73 -3.18
N GLY A 398 -19.71 31.39 -1.94
CA GLY A 398 -20.71 30.37 -1.60
C GLY A 398 -22.14 30.91 -1.48
N VAL A 399 -22.80 31.11 -2.62
CA VAL A 399 -24.26 31.42 -2.67
C VAL A 399 -25.11 30.16 -2.96
N MET A 400 -24.50 29.02 -3.31
CA MET A 400 -25.18 27.73 -3.49
C MET A 400 -24.81 26.74 -2.38
N GLY A 401 -25.78 25.98 -1.87
CA GLY A 401 -25.70 25.25 -0.59
C GLY A 401 -24.53 24.27 -0.41
N ASP A 402 -24.03 23.63 -1.48
CA ASP A 402 -22.88 22.70 -1.40
C ASP A 402 -21.52 23.42 -1.36
N GLU A 403 -21.42 24.62 -1.91
CA GLU A 403 -20.16 25.40 -1.99
C GLU A 403 -19.75 25.99 -0.64
N ARG A 404 -20.71 26.17 0.28
CA ARG A 404 -20.40 26.59 1.65
C ARG A 404 -19.67 25.51 2.44
N ASN A 405 -20.06 24.23 2.24
CA ASN A 405 -19.40 23.10 2.87
C ASN A 405 -17.98 22.91 2.30
N SER A 406 -17.81 23.08 0.98
CA SER A 406 -16.47 23.00 0.38
C SER A 406 -15.53 24.13 0.80
N ALA A 407 -16.00 25.38 0.81
CA ALA A 407 -15.22 26.53 1.27
C ALA A 407 -14.78 26.35 2.73
N GLN A 408 -15.68 25.87 3.59
CA GLN A 408 -15.36 25.57 4.99
C GLN A 408 -14.31 24.46 5.12
N ARG A 409 -14.43 23.36 4.36
CA ARG A 409 -13.43 22.27 4.35
C ARG A 409 -12.05 22.76 3.93
N VAL A 410 -11.97 23.62 2.92
CA VAL A 410 -10.71 24.20 2.44
C VAL A 410 -10.12 25.16 3.48
N ALA A 411 -10.94 26.01 4.10
CA ALA A 411 -10.52 26.90 5.19
C ALA A 411 -10.00 26.12 6.42
N ASP A 412 -10.70 25.07 6.84
CA ASP A 412 -10.26 24.19 7.92
C ASP A 412 -8.93 23.50 7.60
N ALA A 413 -8.74 23.02 6.36
CA ALA A 413 -7.48 22.42 5.92
C ALA A 413 -6.33 23.45 5.93
N LYS A 414 -6.59 24.67 5.45
CA LYS A 414 -5.62 25.77 5.45
C LYS A 414 -5.22 26.16 6.88
N ARG A 415 -6.17 26.27 7.80
CA ARG A 415 -5.91 26.53 9.22
C ARG A 415 -5.02 25.45 9.84
N ARG A 416 -5.29 24.16 9.58
CA ARG A 416 -4.43 23.05 10.05
C ARG A 416 -3.01 23.13 9.47
N ALA A 417 -2.87 23.55 8.22
CA ALA A 417 -1.55 23.77 7.61
C ALA A 417 -0.80 24.91 8.31
N LEU A 418 -1.49 26.00 8.66
CA LEU A 418 -0.93 27.12 9.42
C LEU A 418 -0.55 26.73 10.85
N GLU A 419 -1.38 25.92 11.54
CA GLU A 419 -1.07 25.33 12.85
C GLU A 419 0.19 24.43 12.78
N SER A 420 0.29 23.59 11.75
CA SER A 420 1.48 22.76 11.51
C SER A 420 2.73 23.61 11.31
N LEU A 421 2.62 24.71 10.56
CA LEU A 421 3.72 25.67 10.38
C LEU A 421 4.12 26.32 11.70
N ALA A 422 3.16 26.74 12.52
CA ALA A 422 3.42 27.33 13.83
C ALA A 422 4.17 26.35 14.75
N THR A 423 3.74 25.10 14.81
CA THR A 423 4.43 24.04 15.58
C THR A 423 5.84 23.79 15.06
N GLY A 424 6.02 23.72 13.74
CA GLY A 424 7.35 23.57 13.13
C GLY A 424 8.29 24.73 13.46
N VAL A 425 7.81 25.97 13.37
CA VAL A 425 8.59 27.17 13.72
C VAL A 425 8.94 27.19 15.21
N GLN A 426 8.00 26.80 16.08
CA GLN A 426 8.26 26.69 17.51
C GLN A 426 9.36 25.66 17.82
N ALA A 427 9.36 24.51 17.12
CA ALA A 427 10.41 23.51 17.25
C ALA A 427 11.78 24.05 16.81
N LEU A 428 11.83 24.87 15.75
CA LEU A 428 13.07 25.51 15.29
C LEU A 428 13.63 26.51 16.31
N ILE A 429 12.77 27.29 16.97
CA ILE A 429 13.16 28.21 18.03
C ILE A 429 13.74 27.43 19.23
N GLN A 430 13.13 26.30 19.58
CA GLN A 430 13.57 25.46 20.69
C GLN A 430 14.90 24.73 20.40
N SER A 431 15.23 24.46 19.14
CA SER A 431 16.45 23.73 18.76
C SER A 431 17.76 24.53 18.86
N ASN A 432 17.74 25.81 19.24
CA ASN A 432 18.91 26.65 19.57
C ASN A 432 20.06 26.79 18.53
N ASP A 433 19.91 26.30 17.30
CA ASP A 433 21.01 26.25 16.32
C ASP A 433 21.24 27.57 15.53
N HIS A 434 20.31 28.55 15.54
CA HIS A 434 20.39 29.78 14.72
C HIS A 434 19.76 31.03 15.38
N ASP A 435 19.96 32.22 14.78
CA ASP A 435 19.33 33.49 15.18
C ASP A 435 17.79 33.33 15.24
N THR A 436 17.23 33.30 16.45
CA THR A 436 15.81 32.97 16.70
C THR A 436 14.86 34.14 16.44
N LYS A 437 15.39 35.37 16.41
CA LYS A 437 14.62 36.62 16.24
C LYS A 437 13.70 36.63 15.01
N PRO A 438 14.15 36.26 13.79
CA PRO A 438 13.26 36.23 12.63
C PRO A 438 12.13 35.22 12.77
N TYR A 439 12.39 34.06 13.39
CA TYR A 439 11.39 33.01 13.60
C TYR A 439 10.34 33.42 14.65
N GLU A 440 10.76 34.12 15.71
CA GLU A 440 9.85 34.67 16.72
C GLU A 440 8.87 35.70 16.14
N MET A 441 9.35 36.58 15.24
CA MET A 441 8.48 37.54 14.54
C MET A 441 7.46 36.84 13.63
N ILE A 442 7.89 35.82 12.90
CA ILE A 442 7.02 35.01 12.03
C ILE A 442 5.98 34.28 12.88
N LEU A 443 6.39 33.65 13.99
CA LEU A 443 5.49 32.96 14.91
C LEU A 443 4.46 33.92 15.53
N GLY A 444 4.87 35.14 15.91
CA GLY A 444 3.96 36.16 16.40
C GLY A 444 2.88 36.53 15.38
N THR A 445 3.28 36.70 14.11
CA THR A 445 2.36 36.99 13.00
C THR A 445 1.37 35.84 12.75
N ILE A 446 1.86 34.59 12.77
CA ILE A 446 1.03 33.39 12.60
C ILE A 446 0.05 33.25 13.76
N THR A 447 0.52 33.44 15.00
CA THR A 447 -0.32 33.31 16.22
C THR A 447 -1.41 34.37 16.25
N GLN A 448 -1.11 35.61 15.84
CA GLN A 448 -2.11 36.67 15.70
C GLN A 448 -3.19 36.32 14.67
N ARG A 449 -2.88 35.51 13.67
CA ARG A 449 -3.85 35.06 12.66
C ARG A 449 -4.65 33.83 13.07
N LEU A 450 -4.13 33.01 13.99
CA LEU A 450 -4.84 31.85 14.54
C LEU A 450 -5.78 32.21 15.70
N ALA A 451 -5.51 33.33 16.39
CA ALA A 451 -6.35 33.90 17.46
C ALA A 451 -7.54 34.67 16.88
#